data_AF-A0A8U7P7A6-F1
#
_entry.id   AF-A0A8U7P7A6-F1
#
_cell.length_a   1.000
_cell.length_b   1.000
_cell.length_c   1.000
_cell.angle_alpha   90.00
_cell.angle_beta   90.00
_cell.angle_gamma   90.00
#
_symmetry.space_group_name_H-M   'P 1'
#
loop_
_entity.id
_entity.type
_entity.pdbx_description
1 polymer ?
#
loop_
_entity_poly.entity_id
_entity_poly.type
_entity_poly.pdbx_seq_one_letter_code
_entity_poly.pdbx_strand_id
1 'polypeptide(L)'
;PLRTGSVTGSLDSWFKTARDADAGRNSLLTYQLTSNPSFSLALNENPGGKRQPELVLERALDREKQSSFELVLMAVDGGDPTRSGTVQIRINVTDLNDNQPVFSKSVYEARVAENLPVGSLVLRVWATDADMGSNGRVSYSFGNVPDDVPLFFVVDSESGEIRIAGLLDFEEKNKYSFGMEARDGGGLIGHCEVQIDITDENDNVPEITILSLSSPVPEDAAIGTVVALLKVRDRDSGENGQVSCELSGEVPLSIVASSGGSSPFGSWTR
;
A
#
# COMPACT_ATOMS: atom_id res chain seq x y z
N PRO A 1 -1.01 -5.41 -22.67
CA PRO A 1 -2.11 -5.25 -23.66
C PRO A 1 -2.88 -3.96 -23.37
N LEU A 2 -2.68 -2.92 -24.19
CA LEU A 2 -3.40 -1.65 -24.08
C LEU A 2 -4.89 -1.92 -24.36
N ARG A 3 -5.74 -1.76 -23.34
CA ARG A 3 -7.20 -1.89 -23.47
C ARG A 3 -7.78 -0.48 -23.59
N THR A 4 -8.45 -0.21 -24.70
CA THR A 4 -8.87 1.14 -25.10
C THR A 4 -10.16 1.56 -24.42
N GLY A 5 -10.18 2.74 -23.80
CA GLY A 5 -11.40 3.40 -23.33
C GLY A 5 -12.46 3.52 -24.43
N SER A 6 -13.72 3.27 -24.09
CA SER A 6 -14.83 3.45 -25.03
C SER A 6 -15.27 4.91 -25.08
N VAL A 7 -15.82 5.35 -26.20
CA VAL A 7 -16.54 6.63 -26.28
C VAL A 7 -18.02 6.30 -26.21
N THR A 8 -18.70 6.69 -25.13
CA THR A 8 -20.16 6.52 -25.09
C THR A 8 -20.83 7.62 -25.87
N GLY A 9 -21.24 7.26 -27.07
CA GLY A 9 -22.61 7.45 -27.45
C GLY A 9 -22.96 6.57 -28.67
N SER A 10 -24.25 6.46 -28.94
CA SER A 10 -24.80 5.86 -30.15
C SER A 10 -24.33 6.54 -31.45
N LEU A 11 -23.26 6.03 -32.07
CA LEU A 11 -22.73 6.42 -33.40
C LEU A 11 -23.82 6.48 -34.50
N ASP A 12 -24.97 5.85 -34.29
CA ASP A 12 -26.10 5.81 -35.22
C ASP A 12 -26.89 7.12 -35.43
N SER A 13 -26.56 8.28 -34.82
CA SER A 13 -27.49 9.43 -35.00
C SER A 13 -27.00 10.89 -34.93
N TRP A 14 -25.71 11.22 -34.79
CA TRP A 14 -25.35 12.64 -34.54
C TRP A 14 -24.77 13.43 -35.69
N PHE A 15 -24.29 12.80 -36.75
CA PHE A 15 -23.93 13.57 -37.94
C PHE A 15 -25.17 13.81 -38.78
N LYS A 16 -25.95 14.84 -38.42
CA LYS A 16 -26.79 15.50 -39.41
C LYS A 16 -25.83 16.08 -40.45
N THR A 17 -25.79 15.47 -41.63
CA THR A 17 -25.03 15.93 -42.78
C THR A 17 -25.32 17.42 -43.00
N ALA A 18 -24.30 18.22 -43.30
CA ALA A 18 -24.52 19.62 -43.65
C ALA A 18 -25.49 19.67 -44.84
N ARG A 19 -26.52 20.52 -44.73
CA ARG A 19 -27.52 20.68 -45.78
C ARG A 19 -27.26 21.99 -46.48
N ASP A 20 -27.07 21.89 -47.78
CA ASP A 20 -26.97 23.03 -48.69
C ASP A 20 -28.22 23.05 -49.57
N ALA A 21 -28.81 24.23 -49.73
CA ALA A 21 -29.99 24.41 -50.58
C ALA A 21 -29.62 24.56 -52.05
N ASP A 22 -28.35 24.87 -52.34
CA ASP A 22 -27.85 25.04 -53.69
C ASP A 22 -27.57 23.68 -54.38
N ALA A 23 -27.62 23.68 -55.71
CA ALA A 23 -27.35 22.51 -56.53
C ALA A 23 -26.10 22.73 -57.41
N GLY A 24 -25.45 21.64 -57.80
CA GLY A 24 -24.27 21.70 -58.68
C GLY A 24 -23.05 22.28 -57.97
N ARG A 25 -22.29 23.14 -58.67
CA ARG A 25 -21.00 23.65 -58.17
C ARG A 25 -21.11 24.47 -56.88
N ASN A 26 -22.28 25.03 -56.58
CA ASN A 26 -22.49 25.84 -55.38
C ASN A 26 -22.94 25.01 -54.17
N SER A 27 -23.20 23.71 -54.33
CA SER A 27 -23.55 22.84 -53.20
C SER A 27 -22.32 22.45 -52.37
N LEU A 28 -22.56 21.94 -51.16
CA LEU A 28 -21.56 21.36 -50.25
C LEU A 28 -20.45 20.59 -50.99
N LEU A 29 -19.21 21.07 -50.85
CA LEU A 29 -18.04 20.54 -51.53
C LEU A 29 -17.25 19.58 -50.66
N THR A 30 -16.95 19.97 -49.42
CA THR A 30 -16.06 19.20 -48.55
C THR A 30 -16.29 19.44 -47.06
N TYR A 31 -15.77 18.51 -46.26
CA TYR A 31 -15.70 18.62 -44.81
C TYR A 31 -14.24 18.70 -44.36
N GLN A 32 -13.99 19.50 -43.32
CA GLN A 32 -12.68 19.65 -42.69
C GLN A 32 -12.84 19.54 -41.18
N LEU A 33 -12.01 18.70 -40.55
CA LEU A 33 -11.94 18.56 -39.10
C LEU A 33 -10.72 19.31 -38.58
N THR A 34 -10.82 19.91 -37.39
CA THR A 34 -9.66 20.47 -36.70
C THR A 34 -8.56 19.42 -36.54
N SER A 35 -7.32 19.79 -36.88
CA SER A 35 -6.15 18.93 -36.69
C SER A 35 -6.04 18.51 -35.23
N ASN A 36 -5.94 17.21 -35.00
CA ASN A 36 -5.84 16.62 -33.67
C ASN A 36 -5.13 15.26 -33.77
N PRO A 37 -4.57 14.73 -32.67
CA PRO A 37 -3.76 13.52 -32.75
C PRO A 37 -4.56 12.22 -32.88
N SER A 38 -5.85 12.20 -32.55
CA SER A 38 -6.58 10.96 -32.27
C SER A 38 -7.71 10.65 -33.25
N PHE A 39 -8.24 11.66 -33.94
CA PHE A 39 -9.42 11.54 -34.78
C PHE A 39 -9.17 12.08 -36.19
N SER A 40 -9.55 11.30 -37.19
CA SER A 40 -9.60 11.71 -38.59
C SER A 40 -11.05 11.73 -39.09
N LEU A 41 -11.24 12.23 -40.31
CA LEU A 41 -12.52 12.23 -40.97
C LEU A 41 -12.48 11.32 -42.20
N ALA A 42 -13.31 10.27 -42.20
CA ALA A 42 -13.61 9.49 -43.38
C ALA A 42 -14.89 10.01 -44.06
N LEU A 43 -14.96 9.90 -45.38
CA LEU A 43 -16.17 10.22 -46.13
C LEU A 43 -16.76 8.92 -46.68
N ASN A 44 -17.94 8.56 -46.20
CA ASN A 44 -18.67 7.41 -46.70
C ASN A 44 -19.70 7.85 -47.76
N GLU A 45 -19.77 7.13 -48.87
CA GLU A 45 -20.73 7.39 -49.94
C GLU A 45 -21.94 6.47 -49.78
N ASN A 46 -23.08 7.06 -49.41
CA ASN A 46 -24.33 6.32 -49.34
C ASN A 46 -24.78 5.88 -50.76
N PRO A 47 -25.59 4.82 -50.91
CA PRO A 47 -26.08 4.33 -52.21
C PRO A 47 -26.79 5.37 -53.10
N GLY A 48 -27.18 6.52 -52.52
CA GLY A 48 -27.73 7.67 -53.24
C GLY A 48 -26.72 8.78 -53.59
N GLY A 49 -25.40 8.51 -53.55
CA GLY A 49 -24.34 9.45 -53.92
C GLY A 49 -24.09 10.59 -52.91
N LYS A 50 -24.74 10.56 -51.74
CA LYS A 50 -24.51 11.54 -50.67
C LYS A 50 -23.29 11.15 -49.85
N ARG A 51 -22.34 12.07 -49.74
CA ARG A 51 -21.13 11.94 -48.90
C ARG A 51 -21.45 12.31 -47.46
N GLN A 52 -21.24 11.37 -46.55
CA GLN A 52 -21.45 11.53 -45.12
C GLN A 52 -20.10 11.53 -44.40
N PRO A 53 -19.81 12.52 -43.55
CA PRO A 53 -18.60 12.53 -42.73
C PRO A 53 -18.76 11.54 -41.57
N GLU A 54 -17.77 10.66 -41.42
CA GLU A 54 -17.62 9.73 -40.30
C GLU A 54 -16.35 10.08 -39.54
N LEU A 55 -16.46 10.24 -38.23
CA LEU A 55 -15.30 10.46 -37.38
C LEU A 55 -14.64 9.11 -37.08
N VAL A 56 -13.37 8.97 -37.44
CA VAL A 56 -12.61 7.72 -37.28
C VAL A 56 -11.55 7.91 -36.21
N LEU A 57 -11.44 6.92 -35.31
CA LEU A 57 -10.40 6.88 -34.29
C LEU A 57 -9.11 6.32 -34.89
N GLU A 58 -8.05 7.12 -34.92
CA GLU A 58 -6.75 6.75 -35.48
C GLU A 58 -5.75 6.29 -34.42
N ARG A 59 -5.95 6.72 -33.16
CA ARG A 59 -5.07 6.38 -32.04
C ARG A 59 -5.87 5.98 -30.82
N ALA A 60 -5.34 5.02 -30.06
CA ALA A 60 -5.91 4.62 -28.78
C ALA A 60 -6.12 5.83 -27.86
N LEU A 61 -7.26 5.87 -27.20
CA LEU A 61 -7.60 6.87 -26.19
C LEU A 61 -7.14 6.39 -24.81
N ASP A 62 -6.83 7.36 -23.96
CA ASP A 62 -6.35 7.18 -22.60
C ASP A 62 -6.95 8.33 -21.79
N ARG A 63 -7.89 8.01 -20.90
CA ARG A 63 -8.67 9.02 -20.17
C ARG A 63 -7.79 9.73 -19.15
N GLU A 64 -6.87 9.01 -18.55
CA GLU A 64 -5.91 9.45 -17.54
C GLU A 64 -4.95 10.49 -18.13
N LYS A 65 -4.65 10.40 -19.44
CA LYS A 65 -3.93 11.45 -20.19
C LYS A 65 -4.84 12.58 -20.69
N GLN A 66 -5.98 12.26 -21.30
CA GLN A 66 -6.89 13.25 -21.85
C GLN A 66 -8.34 12.75 -21.80
N SER A 67 -9.12 13.32 -20.87
CA SER A 67 -10.50 12.90 -20.60
C SER A 67 -11.55 13.46 -21.58
N SER A 68 -11.20 14.48 -22.37
CA SER A 68 -12.12 15.03 -23.37
C SER A 68 -11.39 15.71 -24.54
N PHE A 69 -12.10 15.78 -25.68
CA PHE A 69 -11.65 16.43 -26.90
C PHE A 69 -12.72 17.43 -27.37
N GLU A 70 -12.28 18.62 -27.74
CA GLU A 70 -13.12 19.63 -28.39
C GLU A 70 -12.62 19.79 -29.83
N LEU A 71 -13.44 19.36 -30.78
CA LEU A 71 -13.14 19.39 -32.21
C LEU A 71 -14.12 20.32 -32.92
N VAL A 72 -13.69 20.93 -34.02
CA VAL A 72 -14.58 21.68 -34.91
C VAL A 72 -14.63 20.99 -36.26
N LEU A 73 -15.85 20.67 -36.70
CA LEU A 73 -16.13 20.20 -38.05
C LEU A 73 -16.64 21.38 -38.88
N MET A 74 -15.97 21.65 -39.99
CA MET A 74 -16.33 22.70 -40.95
C MET A 74 -16.81 22.07 -42.25
N ALA A 75 -17.98 22.48 -42.72
CA ALA A 75 -18.52 22.17 -44.04
C ALA A 75 -18.27 23.39 -44.95
N VAL A 76 -17.78 23.18 -46.17
CA VAL A 76 -17.45 24.24 -47.13
C VAL A 76 -18.18 23.98 -48.45
N ASP A 77 -18.85 24.99 -49.00
CA ASP A 77 -19.50 24.92 -50.31
C ASP A 77 -18.50 25.15 -51.47
N GLY A 78 -18.95 24.92 -52.71
CA GLY A 78 -18.13 25.15 -53.91
C GLY A 78 -18.38 26.48 -54.61
N GLY A 79 -19.06 27.43 -53.95
CA GLY A 79 -19.41 28.73 -54.50
C GLY A 79 -18.20 29.65 -54.70
N ASP A 80 -18.41 30.77 -55.39
CA ASP A 80 -17.43 31.85 -55.51
C ASP A 80 -18.11 33.20 -55.18
N PRO A 81 -17.89 33.77 -53.97
CA PRO A 81 -17.01 33.28 -52.91
C PRO A 81 -17.57 32.04 -52.18
N THR A 82 -16.69 31.21 -51.64
CA THR A 82 -17.10 30.04 -50.84
C THR A 82 -17.73 30.46 -49.51
N ARG A 83 -18.69 29.68 -49.02
CA ARG A 83 -19.23 29.80 -47.66
C ARG A 83 -18.97 28.53 -46.87
N SER A 84 -18.94 28.69 -45.55
CA SER A 84 -18.75 27.59 -44.63
C SER A 84 -19.70 27.64 -43.44
N GLY A 85 -20.00 26.47 -42.90
CA GLY A 85 -20.70 26.29 -41.63
C GLY A 85 -19.86 25.43 -40.70
N THR A 86 -19.85 25.74 -39.40
CA THR A 86 -19.07 25.01 -38.41
C THR A 86 -19.97 24.41 -37.32
N VAL A 87 -19.54 23.29 -36.76
CA VAL A 87 -20.14 22.67 -35.58
C VAL A 87 -19.06 22.23 -34.61
N GLN A 88 -19.28 22.46 -33.31
CA GLN A 88 -18.41 21.97 -32.25
C GLN A 88 -18.81 20.55 -31.84
N ILE A 89 -17.82 19.69 -31.73
CA ILE A 89 -17.95 18.30 -31.33
C ILE A 89 -17.18 18.14 -30.01
N ARG A 90 -17.89 17.81 -28.94
CA ARG A 90 -17.29 17.48 -27.65
C ARG A 90 -17.35 15.98 -27.43
N ILE A 91 -16.18 15.37 -27.31
CA ILE A 91 -16.02 13.94 -27.06
C ILE A 91 -15.55 13.77 -25.63
N ASN A 92 -16.30 13.02 -24.83
CA ASN A 92 -15.89 12.63 -23.49
C ASN A 92 -15.43 11.17 -23.53
N VAL A 93 -14.25 10.90 -22.97
CA VAL A 93 -13.69 9.54 -22.88
C VAL A 93 -14.24 8.89 -21.62
N THR A 94 -14.86 7.72 -21.75
CA THR A 94 -15.30 6.97 -20.56
C THR A 94 -14.15 6.19 -19.95
N ASP A 95 -14.17 6.11 -18.63
CA ASP A 95 -13.22 5.37 -17.82
C ASP A 95 -13.31 3.85 -18.07
N LEU A 96 -12.16 3.20 -18.05
CA LEU A 96 -12.04 1.76 -17.92
C LEU A 96 -11.19 1.48 -16.69
N ASN A 97 -11.38 0.31 -16.09
CA ASN A 97 -10.56 -0.13 -14.97
C ASN A 97 -9.24 -0.74 -15.49
N ASP A 98 -8.33 0.10 -15.97
CA ASP A 98 -7.06 -0.31 -16.58
C ASP A 98 -5.81 0.16 -15.83
N ASN A 99 -5.97 0.87 -14.72
CA ASN A 99 -4.91 1.14 -13.76
C ASN A 99 -5.16 0.35 -12.48
N GLN A 100 -4.10 -0.21 -11.91
CA GLN A 100 -4.19 -0.91 -10.62
C GLN A 100 -3.81 0.04 -9.48
N PRO A 101 -4.28 -0.21 -8.24
CA PRO A 101 -3.84 0.57 -7.09
C PRO A 101 -2.32 0.51 -6.91
N VAL A 102 -1.70 1.66 -6.65
CA VAL A 102 -0.26 1.78 -6.44
C VAL A 102 0.02 2.33 -5.05
N PHE A 103 0.71 1.53 -4.22
CA PHE A 103 1.15 1.98 -2.91
C PHE A 103 2.24 3.05 -3.00
N SER A 104 2.23 4.00 -2.05
CA SER A 104 3.24 5.08 -1.98
C SER A 104 4.65 4.58 -1.65
N LYS A 105 4.76 3.40 -1.04
CA LYS A 105 6.01 2.71 -0.72
C LYS A 105 5.86 1.23 -1.03
N SER A 106 6.96 0.59 -1.44
CA SER A 106 7.03 -0.87 -1.58
C SER A 106 7.13 -1.57 -0.22
N VAL A 107 7.75 -0.93 0.77
CA VAL A 107 7.91 -1.44 2.14
C VAL A 107 7.54 -0.33 3.13
N TYR A 108 6.70 -0.67 4.12
CA TYR A 108 6.36 0.18 5.26
C TYR A 108 6.99 -0.42 6.52
N GLU A 109 7.73 0.38 7.27
CA GLU A 109 8.44 -0.05 8.47
C GLU A 109 7.89 0.70 9.69
N ALA A 110 7.72 -0.01 10.80
CA ALA A 110 7.38 0.56 12.10
C ALA A 110 8.11 -0.16 13.22
N ARG A 111 8.24 0.54 14.36
CA ARG A 111 8.71 -0.04 15.62
C ARG A 111 7.68 0.23 16.70
N VAL A 112 7.30 -0.79 17.46
CA VAL A 112 6.30 -0.69 18.52
C VAL A 112 6.76 -1.44 19.75
N ALA A 113 6.46 -0.92 20.94
CA ALA A 113 6.69 -1.64 22.19
C ALA A 113 5.73 -2.83 22.32
N GLU A 114 6.17 -3.91 22.97
CA GLU A 114 5.31 -5.07 23.21
C GLU A 114 4.11 -4.75 24.09
N ASN A 115 4.27 -3.82 25.04
CA ASN A 115 3.22 -3.36 25.94
C ASN A 115 2.24 -2.36 25.29
N LEU A 116 2.30 -2.17 23.97
CA LEU A 116 1.44 -1.24 23.25
C LEU A 116 -0.04 -1.68 23.35
N PRO A 117 -0.95 -0.83 23.86
CA PRO A 117 -2.34 -1.25 24.10
C PRO A 117 -3.08 -1.65 22.82
N VAL A 118 -4.00 -2.62 22.95
CA VAL A 118 -4.93 -2.99 21.88
C VAL A 118 -5.71 -1.77 21.38
N GLY A 119 -5.83 -1.64 20.06
CA GLY A 119 -6.45 -0.51 19.37
C GLY A 119 -5.47 0.62 19.02
N SER A 120 -4.23 0.58 19.51
CA SER A 120 -3.22 1.58 19.17
C SER A 120 -2.87 1.54 17.68
N LEU A 121 -2.65 2.72 17.09
CA LEU A 121 -2.19 2.87 15.71
C LEU A 121 -0.72 2.47 15.61
N VAL A 122 -0.42 1.54 14.70
CA VAL A 122 0.96 1.11 14.38
C VAL A 122 1.50 1.98 13.24
N LEU A 123 0.82 1.92 12.09
CA LEU A 123 1.16 2.70 10.91
C LEU A 123 -0.05 2.83 10.00
N ARG A 124 0.08 3.62 8.94
CA ARG A 124 -0.93 3.75 7.89
C ARG A 124 -0.31 3.48 6.53
N VAL A 125 -0.89 2.54 5.79
CA VAL A 125 -0.55 2.32 4.38
C VAL A 125 -1.37 3.25 3.50
N TRP A 126 -0.81 3.59 2.34
CA TRP A 126 -1.46 4.48 1.38
C TRP A 126 -1.24 4.00 -0.04
N ALA A 127 -2.32 3.86 -0.80
CA ALA A 127 -2.30 3.57 -2.23
C ALA A 127 -3.26 4.51 -2.97
N THR A 128 -2.92 4.77 -4.23
CA THR A 128 -3.72 5.59 -5.14
C THR A 128 -4.00 4.83 -6.42
N ASP A 129 -5.17 5.04 -6.97
CA ASP A 129 -5.56 4.54 -8.29
C ASP A 129 -5.86 5.72 -9.22
N ALA A 130 -5.46 5.61 -10.49
CA ALA A 130 -5.61 6.69 -11.48
C ALA A 130 -7.01 6.71 -12.12
N ASP A 131 -7.75 5.61 -12.00
CA ASP A 131 -9.07 5.44 -12.60
C ASP A 131 -10.14 6.29 -11.89
N MET A 132 -11.32 6.40 -12.48
CA MET A 132 -12.38 7.28 -11.99
C MET A 132 -13.49 6.53 -11.23
N GLY A 133 -14.04 7.17 -10.20
CA GLY A 133 -15.24 6.68 -9.52
C GLY A 133 -14.97 5.40 -8.71
N SER A 134 -15.71 4.33 -8.99
CA SER A 134 -15.50 3.03 -8.33
C SER A 134 -14.18 2.38 -8.73
N ASN A 135 -13.75 2.56 -9.98
CA ASN A 135 -12.50 2.02 -10.50
C ASN A 135 -11.30 2.68 -9.84
N GLY A 136 -11.42 3.94 -9.41
CA GLY A 136 -10.39 4.63 -8.63
C GLY A 136 -10.46 4.43 -7.11
N ARG A 137 -11.50 3.73 -6.59
CA ARG A 137 -11.74 3.63 -5.15
C ARG A 137 -10.98 2.45 -4.56
N VAL A 138 -9.95 2.76 -3.78
CA VAL A 138 -9.09 1.77 -3.14
C VAL A 138 -9.66 1.30 -1.81
N SER A 139 -9.55 0.00 -1.56
CA SER A 139 -9.79 -0.66 -0.27
C SER A 139 -8.58 -1.49 0.14
N TYR A 140 -8.29 -1.57 1.45
CA TYR A 140 -7.11 -2.24 1.99
C TYR A 140 -7.45 -3.53 2.71
N SER A 141 -6.60 -4.55 2.56
CA SER A 141 -6.69 -5.80 3.31
C SER A 141 -5.32 -6.43 3.51
N PHE A 142 -5.23 -7.41 4.41
CA PHE A 142 -4.08 -8.30 4.41
C PHE A 142 -4.04 -9.07 3.07
N GLY A 143 -2.84 -9.27 2.54
CA GLY A 143 -2.62 -10.16 1.40
C GLY A 143 -2.47 -11.60 1.85
N ASN A 144 -1.51 -12.33 1.28
CA ASN A 144 -1.14 -13.64 1.79
C ASN A 144 -0.26 -13.49 3.04
N VAL A 145 -0.84 -13.72 4.22
CA VAL A 145 -0.20 -13.53 5.53
C VAL A 145 -0.25 -14.80 6.37
N PRO A 146 0.73 -15.04 7.25
CA PRO A 146 0.66 -16.08 8.27
C PRO A 146 -0.58 -15.94 9.18
N ASP A 147 -1.10 -17.07 9.68
CA ASP A 147 -2.35 -17.13 10.47
C ASP A 147 -2.28 -16.32 11.79
N ASP A 148 -1.08 -16.03 12.29
CA ASP A 148 -0.88 -15.25 13.51
C ASP A 148 -1.04 -13.74 13.27
N VAL A 149 -0.78 -13.22 12.06
CA VAL A 149 -0.85 -11.78 11.78
C VAL A 149 -2.24 -11.19 12.08
N PRO A 150 -3.37 -11.80 11.63
CA PRO A 150 -4.69 -11.29 11.95
C PRO A 150 -5.08 -11.41 13.44
N LEU A 151 -4.33 -12.15 14.26
CA LEU A 151 -4.55 -12.21 15.71
C LEU A 151 -3.97 -10.99 16.42
N PHE A 152 -2.87 -10.43 15.91
CA PHE A 152 -2.15 -9.33 16.54
C PHE A 152 -2.39 -7.98 15.86
N PHE A 153 -2.80 -7.97 14.59
CA PHE A 153 -3.01 -6.75 13.80
C PHE A 153 -4.35 -6.76 13.09
N VAL A 154 -4.96 -5.58 12.98
CA VAL A 154 -6.13 -5.32 12.16
C VAL A 154 -5.86 -4.16 11.23
N VAL A 155 -6.41 -4.21 10.01
CA VAL A 155 -6.37 -3.09 9.06
C VAL A 155 -7.78 -2.54 8.83
N ASP A 156 -7.90 -1.22 8.85
CA ASP A 156 -9.10 -0.53 8.40
C ASP A 156 -9.12 -0.42 6.87
N SER A 157 -10.18 -0.94 6.25
CA SER A 157 -10.24 -1.10 4.79
C SER A 157 -10.35 0.22 4.02
N GLU A 158 -10.77 1.32 4.65
CA GLU A 158 -10.93 2.62 3.97
C GLU A 158 -9.73 3.54 4.19
N SER A 159 -9.25 3.63 5.43
CA SER A 159 -8.15 4.51 5.81
C SER A 159 -6.78 3.90 5.56
N GLY A 160 -6.66 2.56 5.56
CA GLY A 160 -5.38 1.85 5.52
C GLY A 160 -4.62 1.90 6.85
N GLU A 161 -5.27 2.28 7.95
CA GLU A 161 -4.67 2.24 9.29
C GLU A 161 -4.51 0.80 9.78
N ILE A 162 -3.30 0.43 10.17
CA ILE A 162 -2.99 -0.84 10.83
C ILE A 162 -2.90 -0.59 12.34
N ARG A 163 -3.66 -1.35 13.11
CA ARG A 163 -3.78 -1.22 14.57
C ARG A 163 -3.50 -2.53 15.27
N ILE A 164 -3.09 -2.43 16.54
CA ILE A 164 -2.92 -3.57 17.43
C ILE A 164 -4.30 -4.20 17.71
N ALA A 165 -4.40 -5.52 17.55
CA ALA A 165 -5.58 -6.34 17.83
C ALA A 165 -5.35 -7.35 18.97
N GLY A 166 -4.09 -7.74 19.20
CA GLY A 166 -3.70 -8.70 20.23
C GLY A 166 -2.54 -8.16 21.08
N LEU A 167 -2.27 -8.82 22.20
CA LEU A 167 -1.11 -8.50 23.05
C LEU A 167 0.15 -9.01 22.37
N LEU A 168 1.16 -8.15 22.24
CA LEU A 168 2.46 -8.52 21.71
C LEU A 168 3.35 -9.00 22.86
N ASP A 169 4.30 -9.86 22.54
CA ASP A 169 5.28 -10.43 23.47
C ASP A 169 6.62 -10.51 22.71
N PHE A 170 7.61 -9.74 23.16
CA PHE A 170 8.93 -9.67 22.55
C PHE A 170 9.70 -10.98 22.72
N GLU A 171 9.58 -11.63 23.88
CA GLU A 171 10.19 -12.94 24.18
C GLU A 171 9.63 -14.06 23.30
N GLU A 172 8.37 -13.93 22.86
CA GLU A 172 7.75 -14.87 21.90
C GLU A 172 8.11 -14.53 20.45
N LYS A 173 7.89 -13.29 20.01
CA LYS A 173 8.13 -12.87 18.62
C LYS A 173 8.40 -11.37 18.48
N ASN A 174 9.65 -11.05 18.16
CA ASN A 174 10.11 -9.67 18.04
C ASN A 174 9.99 -9.03 16.65
N LYS A 175 9.51 -9.75 15.62
CA LYS A 175 9.37 -9.20 14.27
C LYS A 175 8.19 -9.81 13.50
N TYR A 176 7.43 -8.94 12.83
CA TYR A 176 6.39 -9.31 11.88
C TYR A 176 6.73 -8.75 10.50
N SER A 177 6.64 -9.59 9.47
CA SER A 177 6.68 -9.19 8.06
C SER A 177 5.50 -9.84 7.35
N PHE A 178 4.69 -9.04 6.67
CA PHE A 178 3.51 -9.51 5.96
C PHE A 178 3.14 -8.62 4.77
N GLY A 179 2.47 -9.22 3.79
CA GLY A 179 2.00 -8.53 2.60
C GLY A 179 0.66 -7.81 2.84
N MET A 180 0.54 -6.61 2.28
CA MET A 180 -0.70 -5.86 2.21
C MET A 180 -1.22 -5.83 0.77
N GLU A 181 -2.54 -5.80 0.64
CA GLU A 181 -3.25 -5.68 -0.62
C GLU A 181 -4.08 -4.39 -0.65
N ALA A 182 -4.02 -3.69 -1.77
CA ALA A 182 -4.92 -2.59 -2.11
C ALA A 182 -5.73 -3.01 -3.33
N ARG A 183 -7.06 -3.00 -3.23
CA ARG A 183 -7.98 -3.43 -4.28
C ARG A 183 -8.91 -2.31 -4.68
N ASP A 184 -9.05 -2.07 -5.98
CA ASP A 184 -10.02 -1.13 -6.53
C ASP A 184 -11.44 -1.72 -6.63
N GLY A 185 -12.41 -0.93 -7.09
CA GLY A 185 -13.78 -1.42 -7.30
C GLY A 185 -13.94 -2.36 -8.51
N GLY A 186 -13.00 -2.36 -9.46
CA GLY A 186 -13.02 -3.22 -10.65
C GLY A 186 -12.32 -4.58 -10.46
N GLY A 187 -11.63 -4.77 -9.33
CA GLY A 187 -10.93 -5.98 -8.93
C GLY A 187 -9.42 -6.01 -9.21
N LEU A 188 -8.79 -4.94 -9.72
CA LEU A 188 -7.33 -4.88 -9.82
C LEU A 188 -6.71 -4.66 -8.44
N ILE A 189 -5.48 -5.18 -8.27
CA ILE A 189 -4.82 -5.30 -6.97
C ILE A 189 -3.40 -4.74 -7.06
N GLY A 190 -3.03 -3.93 -6.08
CA GLY A 190 -1.66 -3.57 -5.75
C GLY A 190 -1.18 -4.29 -4.50
N HIS A 191 0.13 -4.48 -4.38
CA HIS A 191 0.76 -5.13 -3.23
C HIS A 191 1.87 -4.25 -2.63
N CYS A 192 2.06 -4.32 -1.32
CA CYS A 192 3.25 -3.84 -0.64
C CYS A 192 3.61 -4.76 0.54
N GLU A 193 4.78 -4.55 1.13
CA GLU A 193 5.22 -5.24 2.35
C GLU A 193 5.12 -4.32 3.56
N VAL A 194 4.77 -4.88 4.71
CA VAL A 194 4.82 -4.23 6.01
C VAL A 194 5.78 -4.99 6.92
N GLN A 195 6.70 -4.27 7.55
CA GLN A 195 7.62 -4.80 8.57
C GLN A 195 7.44 -4.06 9.88
N ILE A 196 7.22 -4.80 10.95
CA ILE A 196 7.04 -4.27 12.30
C ILE A 196 8.07 -4.95 13.20
N ASP A 197 8.99 -4.16 13.74
CA ASP A 197 9.89 -4.62 14.79
C ASP A 197 9.25 -4.33 16.17
N ILE A 198 9.23 -5.33 17.04
CA ILE A 198 8.79 -5.16 18.43
C ILE A 198 9.98 -4.75 19.27
N THR A 199 9.80 -3.82 20.20
CA THR A 199 10.82 -3.42 21.17
C THR A 199 10.52 -4.01 22.54
N ASP A 200 11.57 -4.60 23.11
CA ASP A 200 11.64 -5.20 24.44
C ASP A 200 11.36 -4.17 25.54
N GLU A 201 10.50 -4.54 26.47
CA GLU A 201 10.17 -3.83 27.69
C GLU A 201 10.56 -4.70 28.89
N ASN A 202 10.94 -4.08 30.01
CA ASN A 202 11.37 -4.82 31.20
C ASN A 202 10.16 -5.36 31.97
N ASP A 203 9.50 -6.40 31.46
CA ASP A 203 8.27 -6.95 32.03
C ASP A 203 8.41 -8.37 32.62
N ASN A 204 9.56 -9.02 32.40
CA ASN A 204 9.93 -10.23 33.12
C ASN A 204 10.76 -9.90 34.37
N VAL A 205 10.64 -10.76 35.38
CA VAL A 205 11.44 -10.65 36.61
C VAL A 205 12.54 -11.71 36.62
N PRO A 206 13.72 -11.42 37.21
CA PRO A 206 14.79 -12.41 37.31
C PRO A 206 14.38 -13.67 38.09
N GLU A 207 14.54 -14.84 37.49
CA GLU A 207 14.30 -16.14 38.11
C GLU A 207 15.59 -16.75 38.66
N ILE A 208 15.57 -17.18 39.93
CA ILE A 208 16.70 -17.83 40.59
C ILE A 208 16.41 -19.32 40.74
N THR A 209 17.24 -20.17 40.12
CA THR A 209 17.20 -21.63 40.24
C THR A 209 18.39 -22.16 41.03
N ILE A 210 18.13 -23.02 42.01
CA ILE A 210 19.18 -23.74 42.73
C ILE A 210 19.55 -24.99 41.91
N LEU A 211 20.75 -25.00 41.34
CA LEU A 211 21.28 -26.14 40.58
C LEU A 211 21.81 -27.24 41.48
N SER A 212 22.45 -26.87 42.59
CA SER A 212 22.89 -27.81 43.62
C SER A 212 22.88 -27.14 44.99
N LEU A 213 22.61 -27.94 46.02
CA LEU A 213 22.64 -27.52 47.41
C LEU A 213 23.33 -28.60 48.24
N SER A 214 24.46 -28.26 48.84
CA SER A 214 25.19 -29.12 49.75
C SER A 214 24.63 -28.91 51.16
N SER A 215 23.67 -29.74 51.57
CA SER A 215 23.06 -29.69 52.91
C SER A 215 22.88 -31.10 53.49
N PRO A 216 23.33 -31.38 54.73
CA PRO A 216 24.01 -30.48 55.67
C PRO A 216 25.49 -30.21 55.31
N VAL A 217 26.05 -29.08 55.79
CA VAL A 217 27.47 -28.72 55.63
C VAL A 217 28.25 -29.07 56.91
N PRO A 218 29.39 -29.78 56.85
CA PRO A 218 30.24 -30.05 58.01
C PRO A 218 30.79 -28.77 58.64
N GLU A 219 30.87 -28.72 59.99
CA GLU A 219 31.38 -27.54 60.72
C GLU A 219 32.88 -27.29 60.50
N ASP A 220 33.64 -28.31 60.08
CA ASP A 220 35.07 -28.24 59.77
C ASP A 220 35.35 -27.97 58.28
N ALA A 221 34.31 -27.62 57.50
CA ALA A 221 34.47 -27.28 56.09
C ALA A 221 35.43 -26.11 55.88
N ALA A 222 36.36 -26.27 54.93
CA ALA A 222 37.35 -25.26 54.62
C ALA A 222 36.73 -23.99 54.01
N ILE A 223 37.38 -22.85 54.20
CA ILE A 223 36.99 -21.58 53.56
C ILE A 223 37.00 -21.74 52.04
N GLY A 224 35.93 -21.27 51.37
CA GLY A 224 35.75 -21.42 49.93
C GLY A 224 35.02 -22.71 49.52
N THR A 225 34.57 -23.53 50.47
CA THR A 225 33.68 -24.67 50.18
C THR A 225 32.40 -24.19 49.50
N VAL A 226 32.05 -24.80 48.36
CA VAL A 226 30.83 -24.46 47.61
C VAL A 226 29.61 -25.06 48.31
N VAL A 227 28.74 -24.20 48.84
CA VAL A 227 27.53 -24.59 49.58
C VAL A 227 26.31 -24.72 48.66
N ALA A 228 26.20 -23.85 47.66
CA ALA A 228 25.12 -23.89 46.69
C ALA A 228 25.61 -23.40 45.33
N LEU A 229 25.04 -23.96 44.26
CA LEU A 229 25.19 -23.45 42.91
C LEU A 229 23.85 -22.84 42.48
N LEU A 230 23.86 -21.55 42.19
CA LEU A 230 22.68 -20.79 41.76
C LEU A 230 22.79 -20.44 40.28
N LYS A 231 21.67 -20.41 39.59
CA LYS A 231 21.54 -19.88 38.23
C LYS A 231 20.45 -18.81 38.24
N VAL A 232 20.81 -17.60 37.84
CA VAL A 232 19.85 -16.51 37.64
C VAL A 232 19.60 -16.35 36.15
N ARG A 233 18.33 -16.21 35.77
CA ARG A 233 17.92 -15.98 34.40
C ARG A 233 16.85 -14.91 34.37
N ASP A 234 17.06 -13.87 33.60
CA ASP A 234 16.00 -12.97 33.15
C ASP A 234 15.62 -13.34 31.71
N ARG A 235 14.37 -13.11 31.33
CA ARG A 235 13.88 -13.39 29.96
C ARG A 235 14.01 -12.17 29.06
N ASP A 236 14.02 -10.97 29.64
CA ASP A 236 14.17 -9.72 28.90
C ASP A 236 15.54 -9.64 28.20
N SER A 237 15.65 -8.75 27.21
CA SER A 237 16.86 -8.57 26.41
C SER A 237 17.66 -7.32 26.77
N GLY A 238 18.88 -7.24 26.26
CA GLY A 238 19.71 -6.03 26.38
C GLY A 238 20.05 -5.64 27.82
N GLU A 239 19.70 -4.42 28.22
CA GLU A 239 19.90 -3.92 29.58
C GLU A 239 18.84 -4.44 30.56
N ASN A 240 17.62 -4.71 30.07
CA ASN A 240 16.50 -5.21 30.88
C ASN A 240 16.82 -6.60 31.44
N GLY A 241 17.45 -7.46 30.63
CA GLY A 241 17.87 -8.79 31.07
C GLY A 241 19.13 -8.85 31.96
N GLN A 242 19.73 -7.71 32.33
CA GLN A 242 20.95 -7.70 33.15
C GLN A 242 20.63 -7.87 34.64
N VAL A 243 21.17 -8.93 35.23
CA VAL A 243 20.91 -9.29 36.63
C VAL A 243 22.11 -9.00 37.53
N SER A 244 21.83 -8.52 38.74
CA SER A 244 22.79 -8.42 39.84
C SER A 244 22.28 -9.21 41.05
N CYS A 245 23.19 -9.79 41.82
CA CYS A 245 22.85 -10.68 42.94
C CYS A 245 23.57 -10.24 44.20
N GLU A 246 22.83 -10.12 45.30
CA GLU A 246 23.36 -9.70 46.60
C GLU A 246 22.85 -10.65 47.71
N LEU A 247 23.69 -10.87 48.72
CA LEU A 247 23.28 -11.58 49.94
C LEU A 247 22.77 -10.56 50.95
N SER A 248 21.63 -10.84 51.55
CA SER A 248 21.08 -10.02 52.63
C SER A 248 21.54 -10.54 53.99
N GLY A 249 22.00 -9.63 54.84
CA GLY A 249 22.43 -9.90 56.22
C GLY A 249 23.91 -10.26 56.37
N GLU A 250 24.37 -10.28 57.62
CA GLU A 250 25.74 -10.70 57.96
C GLU A 250 25.83 -12.23 57.96
N VAL A 251 26.11 -12.80 56.79
CA VAL A 251 26.32 -14.24 56.61
C VAL A 251 27.78 -14.52 56.21
N PRO A 252 28.40 -15.61 56.71
CA PRO A 252 29.78 -15.98 56.36
C PRO A 252 29.89 -16.63 54.96
N LEU A 253 29.04 -16.21 54.02
CA LEU A 253 28.96 -16.74 52.65
C LEU A 253 29.24 -15.62 51.65
N SER A 254 29.85 -15.96 50.52
CA SER A 254 30.10 -15.03 49.41
C SER A 254 29.54 -15.61 48.11
N ILE A 255 28.88 -14.77 47.30
CA ILE A 255 28.49 -15.14 45.94
C ILE A 255 29.70 -14.96 45.03
N VAL A 256 30.03 -16.00 44.25
CA VAL A 256 31.12 -15.96 43.27
C VAL A 256 30.56 -16.36 41.90
N ALA A 257 30.73 -15.50 40.91
CA ALA A 257 30.29 -15.77 39.54
C ALA A 257 31.20 -16.83 38.89
N SER A 258 30.59 -17.90 38.38
CA SER A 258 31.31 -19.01 37.72
C SER A 258 31.44 -18.85 36.20
N SER A 259 30.63 -18.00 35.57
CA SER A 259 30.76 -17.62 34.15
C SER A 259 30.07 -16.28 33.80
N GLY A 260 30.68 -15.52 32.89
CA GLY A 260 29.99 -14.65 31.91
C GLY A 260 29.45 -13.27 32.32
N GLY A 261 29.32 -12.93 33.60
CA GLY A 261 28.87 -11.58 33.99
C GLY A 261 30.03 -10.58 34.03
N SER A 262 30.23 -9.78 32.98
CA SER A 262 31.10 -8.61 33.06
C SER A 262 30.44 -7.56 33.96
N SER A 263 30.95 -7.39 35.19
CA SER A 263 30.72 -6.18 35.97
C SER A 263 31.55 -5.04 35.36
N PRO A 264 30.96 -3.90 34.92
CA PRO A 264 31.73 -2.75 34.49
C PRO A 264 32.06 -1.78 35.64
N PHE A 265 31.58 -1.99 36.87
CA PHE A 265 31.83 -1.05 37.96
C PHE A 265 32.16 -1.73 39.29
N GLY A 266 33.46 -1.71 39.61
CA GLY A 266 33.95 -0.97 40.78
C GLY A 266 33.66 -1.51 42.18
N SER A 267 34.71 -2.11 42.76
CA SER A 267 35.03 -2.23 44.20
C SER A 267 34.05 -2.98 45.12
N TRP A 268 34.50 -4.16 45.54
CA TRP A 268 34.02 -4.83 46.75
C TRP A 268 34.80 -4.26 47.95
N THR A 269 34.13 -3.58 48.87
CA THR A 269 34.69 -3.25 50.18
C THR A 269 34.07 -4.15 51.25
N ARG A 270 34.90 -4.45 52.25
CA ARG A 270 34.70 -5.41 53.35
C ARG A 270 33.42 -5.20 54.14
#